data_AF-A0A6I1JUQ0-F1
#
_entry.id   AF-A0A6I1JUQ0-F1
#
_cell.length_a   1.000
_cell.length_b   1.000
_cell.length_c   1.000
_cell.angle_alpha   90.00
_cell.angle_beta   90.00
_cell.angle_gamma   90.00
#
_symmetry.space_group_name_H-M   'P 1'
#
loop_
_entity.id
_entity.type
_entity.pdbx_description
1 polymer ?
#
loop_
_entity_poly.entity_id
_entity_poly.type
_entity_poly.pdbx_seq_one_letter_code
_entity_poly.pdbx_strand_id
1 'polypeptide(L)'
;MPTFLSYATEKKLSKHPEEFGHGAIEGVAGPEAANNASAAGTLVPLLTLGIPTSATAAIMLAGFQQYNLQPGPLLFVTSADIVWGLIASLFIANTMLIVLNLPLIGLWVRLLSIPRPWLYGGILVFACVGVLAAKGSLVELSLVLILGLL
;
A
#
# COMPACT_ATOMS: atom_id res chain seq x y z
N MET A 1 -4.42 10.14 -2.61
CA MET A 1 -5.47 10.78 -3.43
C MET A 1 -6.74 9.96 -3.59
N PRO A 2 -6.73 8.69 -4.03
CA PRO A 2 -7.96 7.92 -4.25
C PRO A 2 -8.84 7.84 -2.99
N THR A 3 -8.24 7.59 -1.83
CA THR A 3 -8.89 7.57 -0.51
C THR A 3 -9.63 8.88 -0.18
N PHE A 4 -8.97 10.04 -0.36
CA PHE A 4 -9.57 11.34 -0.07
C PHE A 4 -10.68 11.71 -1.07
N LEU A 5 -10.49 11.41 -2.35
CA LEU A 5 -11.51 11.61 -3.38
C LEU A 5 -12.73 10.71 -3.12
N SER A 6 -12.51 9.44 -2.76
CA SER A 6 -13.58 8.53 -2.37
C SER A 6 -14.31 9.06 -1.14
N TYR A 7 -13.60 9.49 -0.09
CA TYR A 7 -14.23 10.03 1.12
C TYR A 7 -15.11 11.25 0.82
N ALA A 8 -14.58 12.20 0.04
CA ALA A 8 -15.33 13.40 -0.35
C ALA A 8 -16.55 13.06 -1.22
N THR A 9 -16.42 12.06 -2.11
CA THR A 9 -17.49 11.60 -2.99
C THR A 9 -18.59 10.88 -2.21
N GLU A 10 -18.22 9.93 -1.34
CA GLU A 10 -19.14 9.22 -0.44
C GLU A 10 -19.88 10.20 0.47
N LYS A 11 -19.17 11.17 1.07
CA LYS A 11 -19.82 12.19 1.90
C LYS A 11 -20.83 13.04 1.13
N LYS A 12 -20.52 13.38 -0.12
CA LYS A 12 -21.41 14.19 -0.98
C LYS A 12 -22.64 13.43 -1.45
N LEU A 13 -22.53 12.12 -1.65
CA LEU A 13 -23.61 11.26 -2.14
C LEU A 13 -24.43 10.62 -1.02
N SER A 14 -23.90 10.58 0.21
CA SER A 14 -24.57 9.97 1.35
C SER A 14 -25.86 10.71 1.71
N LYS A 15 -26.85 9.93 2.16
CA LYS A 15 -28.08 10.44 2.76
C LYS A 15 -27.87 10.97 4.18
N HIS A 16 -26.76 10.59 4.82
CA HIS A 16 -26.40 10.92 6.21
C HIS A 16 -24.98 11.54 6.28
N PRO A 17 -24.73 12.71 5.65
CA PRO A 17 -23.41 13.35 5.63
C PRO A 17 -22.91 13.78 7.02
N GLU A 18 -23.78 13.87 8.02
CA GLU A 18 -23.49 14.21 9.42
C GLU A 18 -22.71 13.13 10.18
N GLU A 19 -22.83 11.87 9.76
CA GLU A 19 -22.14 10.73 10.41
C GLU A 19 -20.65 10.68 10.03
N PHE A 20 -20.26 11.36 8.95
CA PHE A 20 -18.87 11.44 8.49
C PHE A 20 -18.02 12.25 9.47
N GLY A 21 -16.98 11.61 10.03
CA GLY A 21 -16.15 12.16 11.11
C GLY A 21 -16.56 11.67 12.51
N HIS A 22 -17.74 11.05 12.63
CA HIS A 22 -18.23 10.45 13.87
C HIS A 22 -18.23 8.91 13.85
N GLY A 23 -17.82 8.31 12.73
CA GLY A 23 -17.70 6.85 12.58
C GLY A 23 -18.56 6.21 11.48
N ALA A 24 -19.05 6.99 10.51
CA ALA A 24 -19.75 6.43 9.33
C ALA A 24 -18.93 5.30 8.68
N ILE A 25 -19.57 4.13 8.47
CA ILE A 25 -18.93 2.95 7.89
C ILE A 25 -18.51 3.25 6.44
N GLU A 26 -19.37 3.96 5.70
CA GLU A 26 -19.13 4.42 4.33
C GLU A 26 -17.90 5.34 4.25
N GLY A 27 -17.65 6.11 5.32
CA GLY A 27 -16.47 6.96 5.47
C GLY A 27 -15.16 6.19 5.68
N VAL A 28 -15.20 4.88 5.86
CA VAL A 28 -14.02 4.00 5.95
C VAL A 28 -14.01 3.00 4.80
N ALA A 29 -15.11 2.30 4.57
CA ALA A 29 -15.20 1.23 3.58
C ALA A 29 -14.91 1.71 2.14
N GLY A 30 -15.50 2.85 1.73
CA GLY A 30 -15.25 3.42 0.40
C GLY A 30 -13.79 3.84 0.21
N PRO A 31 -13.23 4.67 1.10
CA PRO A 31 -11.82 5.07 1.03
C PRO A 31 -10.82 3.91 1.08
N GLU A 32 -11.08 2.87 1.89
CA GLU A 32 -10.24 1.67 1.96
C GLU A 32 -10.34 0.84 0.67
N ALA A 33 -11.54 0.70 0.11
CA ALA A 33 -11.73 0.04 -1.18
C ALA A 33 -10.99 0.81 -2.31
N ALA A 34 -11.08 2.13 -2.33
CA ALA A 34 -10.40 2.98 -3.30
C ALA A 34 -8.86 2.89 -3.17
N ASN A 35 -8.34 2.84 -1.95
CA ASN A 35 -6.92 2.63 -1.70
C ASN A 35 -6.46 1.26 -2.24
N ASN A 36 -7.19 0.20 -1.92
CA ASN A 36 -6.84 -1.15 -2.33
C ASN A 36 -6.93 -1.33 -3.86
N ALA A 37 -7.96 -0.76 -4.48
CA ALA A 37 -8.10 -0.77 -5.94
C ALA A 37 -6.98 0.03 -6.63
N SER A 38 -6.59 1.18 -6.06
CA SER A 38 -5.47 1.97 -6.59
C SER A 38 -4.17 1.21 -6.56
N ALA A 39 -3.89 0.44 -5.50
CA ALA A 39 -2.67 -0.34 -5.37
C ALA A 39 -2.55 -1.36 -6.53
N ALA A 40 -3.61 -2.14 -6.79
CA ALA A 40 -3.66 -3.05 -7.93
C ALA A 40 -3.54 -2.30 -9.28
N GLY A 41 -4.19 -1.13 -9.40
CA GLY A 41 -4.13 -0.28 -10.59
C GLY A 41 -2.73 0.22 -10.93
N THR A 42 -1.84 0.40 -9.95
CA THR A 42 -0.45 0.82 -10.22
C THR A 42 0.38 -0.23 -10.96
N LEU A 43 -0.01 -1.51 -10.90
CA LEU A 43 0.72 -2.61 -11.54
C LEU A 43 0.50 -2.67 -13.05
N VAL A 44 -0.64 -2.18 -13.54
CA VAL A 44 -0.96 -2.22 -14.99
C VAL A 44 0.08 -1.48 -15.82
N PRO A 45 0.38 -0.18 -15.58
CA PRO A 45 1.41 0.54 -16.36
C PRO A 45 2.82 0.00 -16.11
N LEU A 46 3.10 -0.54 -14.92
CA LEU A 46 4.38 -1.18 -14.63
C LEU A 46 4.58 -2.43 -15.50
N LEU A 47 3.60 -3.34 -15.53
CA LEU A 47 3.72 -4.61 -16.25
C LEU A 47 3.63 -4.41 -17.76
N THR A 48 2.77 -3.49 -18.22
CA THR A 48 2.50 -3.29 -19.65
C THR A 48 3.46 -2.32 -20.32
N LEU A 49 3.96 -1.29 -19.63
CA LEU A 49 4.84 -0.28 -20.21
C LEU A 49 6.24 -0.25 -19.57
N GLY A 50 6.46 -0.95 -18.45
CA GLY A 50 7.72 -0.87 -17.71
C GLY A 50 7.91 0.44 -16.95
N ILE A 51 6.85 1.25 -16.80
CA ILE A 51 6.93 2.58 -16.19
C ILE A 51 6.34 2.52 -14.78
N PRO A 52 7.15 2.72 -13.72
CA PRO A 52 6.65 2.73 -12.36
C PRO A 52 5.88 4.03 -12.10
N THR A 53 4.65 3.90 -11.58
CA THR A 53 3.78 5.04 -11.23
C THR A 53 3.73 5.32 -9.72
N SER A 54 4.44 4.52 -8.92
CA SER A 54 4.57 4.66 -7.47
C SER A 54 5.94 4.18 -7.00
N ALA A 55 6.35 4.58 -5.79
CA ALA A 55 7.61 4.12 -5.18
C ALA A 55 7.63 2.59 -5.02
N THR A 56 6.51 2.00 -4.59
CA THR A 56 6.38 0.54 -4.47
C THR A 56 6.53 -0.16 -5.82
N ALA A 57 5.92 0.38 -6.88
CA ALA A 57 6.08 -0.15 -8.23
C ALA A 57 7.53 -0.05 -8.74
N ALA A 58 8.27 1.00 -8.37
CA ALA A 58 9.68 1.13 -8.71
C ALA A 58 10.56 0.07 -8.01
N ILE A 59 10.26 -0.26 -6.75
CA ILE A 59 10.92 -1.36 -6.04
C ILE A 59 10.63 -2.70 -6.73
N MET A 60 9.38 -2.93 -7.14
CA MET A 60 9.02 -4.14 -7.90
C MET A 60 9.73 -4.21 -9.26
N LEU A 61 9.88 -3.08 -9.97
CA LEU A 61 10.65 -3.00 -11.22
C LEU A 61 12.10 -3.45 -11.01
N ALA A 62 12.76 -2.94 -9.95
CA ALA A 62 14.11 -3.35 -9.59
C ALA A 62 14.18 -4.86 -9.25
N GLY A 63 13.15 -5.38 -8.58
CA GLY A 63 13.01 -6.81 -8.31
C GLY A 63 12.91 -7.64 -9.59
N PHE A 64 12.08 -7.25 -10.56
CA PHE A 64 12.01 -7.94 -11.84
C PHE A 64 13.34 -7.92 -12.58
N GLN A 65 14.04 -6.79 -12.58
CA GLN A 65 15.37 -6.65 -13.18
C GLN A 65 16.40 -7.60 -12.52
N GLN A 66 16.30 -7.83 -11.20
CA GLN A 66 17.16 -8.78 -10.49
C GLN A 66 16.99 -10.23 -10.99
N TYR A 67 15.80 -10.59 -11.48
CA TYR A 67 15.52 -11.88 -12.10
C TYR A 67 15.64 -11.86 -13.64
N ASN A 68 16.25 -10.82 -14.22
CA ASN A 68 16.35 -10.61 -15.67
C ASN A 68 14.99 -10.55 -16.40
N LEU A 69 13.93 -10.19 -15.67
CA LEU A 69 12.62 -9.96 -16.24
C LEU A 69 12.51 -8.49 -16.63
N GLN A 70 12.11 -8.22 -17.88
CA GLN A 70 11.92 -6.88 -18.39
C GLN A 70 10.42 -6.59 -18.54
N PRO A 71 9.82 -5.79 -17.63
CA PRO A 71 8.42 -5.40 -17.76
C PRO A 71 8.17 -4.59 -19.03
N GLY A 72 6.98 -4.76 -19.60
CA GLY A 72 6.61 -4.26 -20.92
C GLY A 72 5.75 -5.27 -21.68
N PRO A 73 5.28 -4.94 -22.90
CA PRO A 73 4.38 -5.81 -23.66
C PRO A 73 5.02 -7.17 -23.98
N LEU A 74 6.35 -7.19 -24.13
CA LEU A 74 7.12 -8.40 -24.38
C LEU A 74 7.11 -9.37 -23.20
N LEU A 75 6.96 -8.91 -21.96
CA LEU A 75 6.92 -9.77 -20.77
C LEU A 75 5.76 -10.78 -20.85
N PHE A 76 4.62 -10.36 -21.40
CA PHE A 76 3.45 -11.20 -21.59
C PHE A 76 3.64 -12.28 -22.65
N VAL A 77 4.62 -12.11 -23.55
CA VAL A 77 4.95 -13.09 -24.61
C VAL A 77 6.08 -14.01 -24.15
N THR A 78 7.14 -13.45 -23.60
CA THR A 78 8.36 -14.20 -23.24
C THR A 78 8.25 -14.89 -21.88
N SER A 79 7.39 -14.39 -20.99
CA SER A 79 7.28 -14.84 -19.59
C SER A 79 5.82 -14.94 -19.16
N ALA A 80 4.94 -15.42 -20.05
CA ALA A 80 3.50 -15.51 -19.81
C ALA A 80 3.15 -16.24 -18.50
N ASP A 81 3.82 -17.36 -18.21
CA ASP A 81 3.59 -18.15 -17.00
C ASP A 81 3.86 -17.34 -15.72
N ILE A 82 4.92 -16.53 -15.71
CA ILE A 82 5.26 -15.67 -14.56
C ILE A 82 4.23 -14.56 -14.42
N VAL A 83 3.80 -13.95 -15.52
CA VAL A 83 2.81 -12.86 -15.48
C VAL A 83 1.45 -13.36 -14.99
N TRP A 84 0.97 -14.48 -15.53
CA TRP A 84 -0.29 -15.07 -15.08
C TRP A 84 -0.19 -15.65 -13.68
N GLY A 85 0.96 -16.21 -13.31
CA GLY A 85 1.27 -16.63 -11.94
C GLY A 85 1.23 -15.45 -10.96
N LEU A 86 1.81 -14.30 -11.33
CA LEU A 86 1.73 -13.06 -10.56
C LEU A 86 0.27 -12.60 -10.41
N ILE A 87 -0.49 -12.53 -11.51
CA ILE A 87 -1.90 -12.11 -11.48
C ILE A 87 -2.72 -13.06 -10.58
N ALA A 88 -2.57 -14.37 -10.73
CA ALA A 88 -3.22 -15.36 -9.88
C ALA A 88 -2.81 -15.20 -8.41
N SER A 89 -1.53 -14.95 -8.14
CA SER A 89 -1.04 -14.72 -6.79
C SER A 89 -1.64 -13.46 -6.15
N LEU A 90 -1.97 -12.42 -6.93
CA LEU A 90 -2.66 -11.23 -6.42
C LEU A 90 -4.06 -11.55 -5.93
N PHE A 91 -4.81 -12.41 -6.63
CA PHE A 91 -6.12 -12.89 -6.17
C PHE A 91 -5.97 -13.69 -4.87
N ILE A 92 -5.05 -14.67 -4.86
CA ILE A 92 -4.79 -15.50 -3.68
C ILE A 92 -4.34 -14.63 -2.49
N ALA A 93 -3.45 -13.66 -2.71
CA ALA A 93 -2.97 -12.75 -1.68
C ALA A 93 -4.08 -11.87 -1.12
N ASN A 94 -5.01 -11.39 -1.95
CA ASN A 94 -6.18 -10.62 -1.48
C ASN A 94 -7.13 -11.50 -0.66
N THR A 95 -7.35 -12.76 -1.06
CA THR A 95 -8.12 -13.72 -0.26
C THR A 95 -7.43 -13.99 1.07
N MET A 96 -6.11 -14.21 1.06
CA MET A 96 -5.31 -14.39 2.27
C MET A 96 -5.33 -13.15 3.16
N LEU A 97 -5.33 -11.94 2.59
CA LEU A 97 -5.48 -10.70 3.34
C LEU A 97 -6.79 -10.69 4.14
N ILE A 98 -7.90 -11.15 3.56
CA ILE A 98 -9.17 -11.26 4.30
C ILE A 98 -9.03 -12.29 5.42
N VAL A 99 -8.53 -13.48 5.10
CA VAL A 99 -8.35 -14.58 6.09
C VAL A 99 -7.45 -14.16 7.25
N LEU A 100 -6.43 -13.34 7.01
CA LEU A 100 -5.52 -12.86 8.05
C LEU A 100 -6.07 -11.63 8.79
N ASN A 101 -6.60 -10.62 8.09
CA ASN A 101 -7.02 -9.37 8.72
C ASN A 101 -8.28 -9.54 9.56
N LEU A 102 -9.24 -10.36 9.13
CA LEU A 102 -10.51 -10.52 9.85
C LEU A 102 -10.33 -11.06 11.28
N PRO A 103 -9.54 -12.13 11.54
CA PRO A 103 -9.25 -12.57 12.91
C PRO A 103 -8.30 -11.63 13.65
N LEU A 104 -7.38 -10.95 12.95
CA LEU A 104 -6.41 -10.04 13.57
C LEU A 104 -6.97 -8.66 13.91
N ILE A 105 -8.20 -8.32 13.48
CA ILE A 105 -8.79 -7.00 13.72
C ILE A 105 -8.79 -6.60 15.21
N GLY A 106 -9.00 -7.55 16.11
CA GLY A 106 -8.96 -7.31 17.55
C GLY A 106 -7.56 -6.88 18.05
N LEU A 107 -6.49 -7.41 17.45
CA LEU A 107 -5.12 -7.00 17.74
C LEU A 107 -4.87 -5.58 17.22
N TRP A 108 -5.30 -5.28 15.99
CA TRP A 108 -5.13 -3.96 15.38
C TRP A 108 -5.86 -2.87 16.14
N VAL A 109 -7.08 -3.13 16.61
CA VAL A 109 -7.85 -2.20 17.44
C VAL A 109 -7.15 -1.95 18.79
N ARG A 110 -6.58 -2.98 19.42
CA ARG A 110 -5.80 -2.81 20.66
C ARG A 110 -4.54 -1.99 20.45
N LEU A 111 -3.88 -2.12 19.29
CA LEU A 111 -2.69 -1.33 18.96
C LEU A 111 -3.00 0.18 18.92
N LEU A 112 -4.19 0.57 18.44
CA LEU A 112 -4.65 1.97 18.46
C LEU A 112 -4.88 2.53 19.87
N SER A 113 -4.95 1.66 20.88
CA SER A 113 -5.10 2.05 22.29
C SER A 113 -3.76 2.43 22.94
N ILE A 114 -2.63 2.15 22.28
CA ILE A 114 -1.30 2.49 22.77
C ILE A 114 -1.15 4.02 22.77
N PRO A 115 -0.64 4.64 23.86
CA PRO A 115 -0.46 6.08 23.90
C PRO A 115 0.44 6.55 22.76
N ARG A 116 0.01 7.64 22.10
CA ARG A 116 0.59 8.16 20.85
C ARG A 116 2.13 8.27 20.85
N PRO A 117 2.81 8.76 21.92
CA PRO A 117 4.26 8.88 21.90
C PRO A 117 4.99 7.54 21.69
N TRP A 118 4.49 6.46 22.30
CA TRP A 118 5.08 5.12 22.16
C TRP A 118 4.80 4.51 20.80
N LEU A 119 3.59 4.74 20.28
CA LEU A 119 3.19 4.28 18.95
C LEU A 119 4.06 4.93 17.87
N TYR A 120 4.22 6.26 17.91
CA TYR A 120 5.06 6.99 16.95
C TYR A 120 6.54 6.65 17.09
N GLY A 121 7.04 6.49 18.32
CA GLY A 121 8.42 6.03 18.55
C GLY A 121 8.68 4.66 17.91
N GLY A 122 7.76 3.71 18.08
CA GLY A 122 7.85 2.40 17.44
C GLY A 122 7.83 2.50 15.91
N ILE A 123 6.91 3.28 15.34
CA ILE A 123 6.84 3.52 13.89
C ILE A 123 8.15 4.10 13.37
N LEU A 124 8.74 5.07 14.07
CA LEU A 124 10.00 5.69 13.67
C LEU A 124 11.16 4.69 13.67
N VAL A 125 11.25 3.83 14.70
CA VAL A 125 12.26 2.77 14.77
C VAL A 125 12.12 1.81 13.58
N PHE A 126 10.91 1.33 13.29
CA PHE A 126 10.67 0.45 12.14
C PHE A 126 10.97 1.14 10.81
N ALA A 127 10.64 2.43 10.67
CA ALA A 127 10.97 3.21 9.48
C ALA A 127 12.49 3.33 9.29
N CYS A 128 13.24 3.62 10.35
CA CYS A 128 14.71 3.68 10.31
C CYS A 128 15.33 2.33 9.94
N VAL A 129 14.85 1.24 10.52
CA VAL A 129 15.28 -0.12 10.17
C VAL A 129 14.96 -0.42 8.71
N GLY A 130 13.78 -0.04 8.22
CA GLY A 130 13.37 -0.21 6.83
C GLY A 130 14.28 0.52 5.83
N VAL A 131 14.64 1.78 6.12
CA VAL A 131 15.57 2.55 5.28
C VAL A 131 16.96 1.92 5.25
N LEU A 132 17.46 1.50 6.42
CA LEU A 132 18.75 0.82 6.53
C LEU A 132 18.76 -0.50 5.75
N ALA A 133 17.68 -1.28 5.82
CA ALA A 133 17.57 -2.56 5.12
C ALA A 133 17.42 -2.40 3.59
N ALA A 134 16.72 -1.37 3.12
CA ALA A 134 16.43 -1.20 1.69
C ALA A 134 17.66 -0.72 0.89
N LYS A 135 18.37 0.30 1.39
CA LYS A 135 19.47 0.93 0.64
C LYS A 135 20.70 1.27 1.47
N GLY A 136 20.63 1.17 2.81
CA GLY A 136 21.74 1.58 3.69
C GLY A 136 22.15 3.06 3.57
N SER A 137 21.28 3.92 3.00
CA SER A 137 21.62 5.31 2.72
C SER A 137 21.52 6.18 3.98
N LEU A 138 22.65 6.73 4.43
CA LEU A 138 22.70 7.67 5.56
C LEU A 138 21.92 8.96 5.30
N VAL A 139 21.78 9.36 4.03
CA VAL A 139 21.01 10.55 3.62
C VAL A 139 19.50 10.31 3.77
N GLU A 140 19.01 9.15 3.32
CA GLU A 140 17.59 8.79 3.48
C GLU A 140 17.25 8.60 4.98
N LEU A 141 18.17 8.03 5.77
CA LEU A 141 18.00 7.85 7.21
C LEU A 141 17.92 9.19 7.95
N SER A 142 18.84 10.12 7.64
CA SER A 142 18.85 11.46 8.26
C SER A 142 17.59 12.26 7.91
N LEU A 143 17.09 12.14 6.67
CA LEU A 143 15.79 12.71 6.27
C LEU A 143 14.63 12.17 7.11
N VAL A 144 14.54 10.85 7.32
CA VAL A 144 13.48 10.25 8.16
C VAL A 144 13.56 10.75 9.60
N LEU A 145 14.76 10.88 10.16
CA LEU A 145 14.93 11.38 11.53
C LEU A 145 14.56 12.86 11.67
N ILE A 146 14.95 13.70 10.72
CA ILE A 146 14.61 15.13 10.73
C ILE A 146 13.10 15.32 10.58
N LEU A 147 12.47 14.60 9.64
CA LEU A 147 11.03 14.68 9.43
C LEU A 147 10.23 14.08 10.58
N GLY A 148 10.75 13.03 11.24
CA GLY A 148 10.11 12.43 12.41
C GLY A 148 10.21 13.28 13.68
N LEU A 149 11.11 14.26 13.70
CA LEU A 149 11.27 15.21 14.81
C LEU A 149 10.38 16.47 14.65
N LEU A 150 9.94 16.76 13.43
CA LEU A 150 9.01 17.84 13.06
C LEU A 150 7.55 17.45 13.33
#